data_AF-A0A514WU68-F1
#
_entry.id   AF-A0A514WU68-F1
#
_cell.length_a   1.000
_cell.length_b   1.000
_cell.length_c   1.000
_cell.angle_alpha   90.00
_cell.angle_beta   90.00
_cell.angle_gamma   90.00
#
_symmetry.space_group_name_H-M   'P 1'
#
loop_
_entity.id
_entity.type
_entity.pdbx_description
1 polymer ?
#
loop_
_entity_poly.entity_id
_entity_poly.type
_entity_poly.pdbx_seq_one_letter_code
_entity_poly.pdbx_strand_id
1 'polypeptide(L)'
;MAAVFLAGLFFRAMIYYTVRRHEWFSKEFEKRVNRFIDSEVPGKVKDVSFYVLAKKTLERTYYEVFEIRDRMKRRRPDAIMAVSDRVFLVRQGCAWLVKDILKQVKFLKWTEETPKLLNITKATFQHNPCFNRVFGVLPMEGLNDLISILPGLFVVAGILGTFIGIAGGLSELGSMNLQDLENTKNIMDRFLHEISYAMGTSIAGIIFSLASHITNVLLSPERSYVSMIDRFESALDLLWYRSDNNNYPEHERPFDEHRDAVEALAEDALNKEIGKATATAATSVARVS
;
A
#
# COMPACT_ATOMS: atom_id res chain seq x y z
N MET A 1 28.23 4.99 -0.12
CA MET A 1 27.40 3.82 0.23
C MET A 1 26.35 4.13 1.28
N ALA A 2 26.72 4.64 2.46
CA ALA A 2 25.77 4.95 3.54
C ALA A 2 24.60 5.86 3.12
N ALA A 3 24.84 6.95 2.38
CA ALA A 3 23.77 7.83 1.90
C ALA A 3 22.77 7.11 0.97
N VAL A 4 23.27 6.28 0.06
CA VAL A 4 22.45 5.48 -0.86
C VAL A 4 21.64 4.44 -0.09
N PHE A 5 22.25 3.82 0.94
CA PHE A 5 21.57 2.88 1.83
C PHE A 5 20.43 3.55 2.61
N LEU A 6 20.68 4.72 3.19
CA LEU A 6 19.65 5.48 3.92
C LEU A 6 18.51 5.93 3.00
N ALA A 7 18.82 6.39 1.78
CA ALA A 7 17.80 6.73 0.79
C ALA A 7 16.96 5.50 0.40
N GLY A 8 17.61 4.37 0.11
CA GLY A 8 16.92 3.11 -0.20
C GLY A 8 16.02 2.64 0.93
N LEU A 9 16.51 2.69 2.18
CA LEU A 9 15.74 2.34 3.37
C LEU A 9 14.55 3.28 3.58
N PHE A 10 14.72 4.57 3.36
CA PHE A 10 13.64 5.55 3.44
C PHE A 10 12.54 5.26 2.41
N PHE A 11 12.89 5.07 1.14
CA PHE A 11 11.91 4.74 0.10
C PHE A 11 11.23 3.40 0.39
N ARG A 12 11.97 2.37 0.84
CA ARG A 12 11.40 1.07 1.18
C ARG A 12 10.39 1.16 2.34
N ALA A 13 10.77 1.85 3.41
CA ALA A 13 9.90 2.08 4.55
C ALA A 13 8.64 2.83 4.16
N MET A 14 8.76 3.83 3.28
CA MET A 14 7.64 4.60 2.78
C MET A 14 6.68 3.78 1.91
N ILE A 15 7.22 2.97 0.97
CA ILE A 15 6.44 2.05 0.15
C ILE A 15 5.68 1.06 1.05
N TYR A 16 6.39 0.43 1.99
CA TYR A 16 5.80 -0.49 2.96
C TYR A 16 4.69 0.17 3.79
N TYR A 17 4.94 1.39 4.28
CA TYR A 17 3.93 2.13 5.03
C TYR A 17 2.69 2.40 4.17
N THR A 18 2.88 2.81 2.92
CA THR A 18 1.78 3.11 1.99
C THR A 18 0.90 1.87 1.75
N VAL A 19 1.49 0.70 1.46
CA VAL A 19 0.71 -0.54 1.28
C VAL A 19 0.01 -0.94 2.56
N ARG A 20 0.70 -0.86 3.70
CA ARG A 20 0.13 -1.21 5.00
C ARG A 20 -1.04 -0.30 5.39
N ARG A 21 -1.05 0.96 4.94
CA ARG A 21 -2.20 1.86 5.11
C ARG A 21 -3.41 1.39 4.29
N HIS A 22 -3.21 0.96 3.06
CA HIS A 22 -4.28 0.41 2.24
C HIS A 22 -4.78 -0.95 2.76
N GLU A 23 -3.87 -1.81 3.25
CA GLU A 23 -4.23 -3.09 3.90
C GLU A 23 -5.18 -2.88 5.09
N TRP A 24 -5.00 -1.78 5.83
CA TRP A 24 -5.88 -1.43 6.95
C TRP A 24 -7.33 -1.16 6.49
N PHE A 25 -7.55 -0.58 5.30
CA PHE A 25 -8.89 -0.42 4.75
C PHE A 25 -9.55 -1.78 4.50
N SER A 26 -8.83 -2.73 3.87
CA SER A 26 -9.34 -4.09 3.67
C SER A 26 -9.67 -4.80 4.99
N LYS A 27 -8.86 -4.62 6.03
CA LYS A 27 -9.14 -5.17 7.37
C LYS A 27 -10.41 -4.59 8.00
N GLU A 28 -10.63 -3.29 7.88
CA GLU A 28 -11.84 -2.66 8.39
C GLU A 28 -13.09 -3.06 7.58
N PHE A 29 -12.94 -3.31 6.27
CA PHE A 29 -14.00 -3.88 5.45
C PHE A 29 -14.35 -5.30 5.90
N GLU A 30 -13.36 -6.20 5.99
CA GLU A 30 -13.50 -7.58 6.45
C GLU A 30 -14.18 -7.64 7.84
N LYS A 31 -13.70 -6.84 8.80
CA LYS A 31 -14.27 -6.77 10.14
C LYS A 31 -15.75 -6.37 10.15
N ARG A 32 -16.15 -5.49 9.22
CA ARG A 32 -17.55 -5.05 9.10
C ARG A 32 -18.42 -6.11 8.42
N VAL A 33 -17.90 -6.79 7.41
CA VAL A 33 -18.57 -7.94 6.81
C VAL A 33 -18.79 -9.01 7.87
N ASN A 34 -17.76 -9.40 8.62
CA ASN A 34 -17.89 -10.39 9.70
C ASN A 34 -18.92 -9.95 10.75
N ARG A 35 -18.87 -8.69 11.21
CA ARG A 35 -19.88 -8.17 12.15
C ARG A 35 -21.30 -8.18 11.57
N PHE A 36 -21.44 -7.89 10.27
CA PHE A 36 -22.72 -7.94 9.59
C PHE A 36 -23.28 -9.38 9.58
N ILE A 37 -22.44 -10.35 9.19
CA ILE A 37 -22.78 -11.77 9.18
C ILE A 37 -23.12 -12.28 10.60
N ASP A 38 -22.31 -11.94 11.60
CA ASP A 38 -22.55 -12.32 13.01
C ASP A 38 -23.87 -11.75 13.57
N SER A 39 -24.28 -10.59 13.07
CA SER A 39 -25.52 -9.93 13.51
C SER A 39 -26.78 -10.47 12.84
N GLU A 40 -26.62 -11.18 11.72
CA GLU A 40 -27.74 -11.77 11.00
C GLU A 40 -28.08 -13.15 11.54
N VAL A 41 -29.38 -13.37 11.74
CA VAL A 41 -29.92 -14.70 12.02
C VAL A 41 -30.25 -15.36 10.68
N PRO A 42 -29.68 -16.55 10.37
CA PRO A 42 -29.96 -17.27 9.13
C PRO A 42 -31.47 -17.42 8.91
N GLY A 43 -31.96 -17.04 7.72
CA GLY A 43 -33.36 -17.23 7.30
C GLY A 43 -34.37 -16.14 7.69
N LYS A 44 -33.95 -15.09 8.44
CA LYS A 44 -34.87 -14.00 8.86
C LYS A 44 -35.13 -12.95 7.76
N VAL A 45 -34.17 -12.73 6.87
CA VAL A 45 -34.26 -11.77 5.76
C VAL A 45 -34.04 -12.52 4.46
N LYS A 46 -35.07 -12.56 3.61
CA LYS A 46 -35.07 -13.19 2.29
C LYS A 46 -34.96 -12.11 1.21
N ASP A 47 -34.40 -12.47 0.06
CA ASP A 47 -34.30 -11.65 -1.16
C ASP A 47 -33.25 -10.53 -1.08
N VAL A 48 -32.08 -10.85 -0.52
CA VAL A 48 -30.97 -9.90 -0.41
C VAL A 48 -30.14 -9.87 -1.69
N SER A 49 -30.06 -8.70 -2.33
CA SER A 49 -29.19 -8.48 -3.50
C SER A 49 -27.73 -8.28 -3.10
N PHE A 50 -26.83 -9.03 -3.74
CA PHE A 50 -25.38 -8.91 -3.59
C PHE A 50 -24.89 -7.50 -3.88
N TYR A 51 -25.32 -6.90 -4.98
CA TYR A 51 -24.96 -5.53 -5.34
C TYR A 51 -25.32 -4.54 -4.23
N VAL A 52 -26.56 -4.60 -3.72
CA VAL A 52 -27.05 -3.66 -2.68
C VAL A 52 -26.28 -3.88 -1.38
N LEU A 53 -25.99 -5.13 -1.03
CA LEU A 53 -25.28 -5.46 0.20
C LEU A 53 -23.80 -5.04 0.14
N ALA A 54 -23.13 -5.32 -0.98
CA ALA A 54 -21.76 -4.87 -1.23
C ALA A 54 -21.68 -3.34 -1.23
N LYS A 55 -22.59 -2.65 -1.95
CA LYS A 55 -22.69 -1.19 -1.97
C LYS A 55 -22.85 -0.60 -0.57
N LYS A 56 -23.84 -1.06 0.18
CA LYS A 56 -24.10 -0.58 1.54
C LYS A 56 -22.91 -0.79 2.48
N THR A 57 -22.25 -1.93 2.38
CA THR A 57 -21.13 -2.28 3.27
C THR A 57 -19.86 -1.52 2.90
N LEU A 58 -19.56 -1.37 1.60
CA LEU A 58 -18.41 -0.60 1.10
C LEU A 58 -18.54 0.89 1.38
N GLU A 59 -19.69 1.50 1.07
CA GLU A 59 -19.93 2.92 1.32
C GLU A 59 -19.89 3.25 2.82
N ARG A 60 -20.52 2.39 3.65
CA ARG A 60 -20.44 2.55 5.11
C ARG A 60 -19.01 2.41 5.61
N THR A 61 -18.25 1.48 5.03
CA THR A 61 -16.83 1.29 5.38
C THR A 61 -16.04 2.55 5.07
N TYR A 62 -16.21 3.10 3.87
CA TYR A 62 -15.58 4.34 3.44
C TYR A 62 -15.94 5.52 4.36
N TYR A 63 -17.23 5.75 4.59
CA TYR A 63 -17.71 6.87 5.39
C TYR A 63 -17.21 6.84 6.84
N GLU A 64 -17.33 5.71 7.52
CA GLU A 64 -16.93 5.61 8.92
C GLU A 64 -15.40 5.67 9.08
N VAL A 65 -14.64 5.15 8.10
CA VAL A 65 -13.17 5.20 8.11
C VAL A 65 -12.66 6.62 7.94
N PHE A 66 -13.27 7.41 7.06
CA PHE A 66 -12.78 8.74 6.70
C PHE A 66 -13.54 9.89 7.38
N GLU A 67 -14.88 9.90 7.39
CA GLU A 67 -15.68 11.03 7.91
C GLU A 67 -15.90 11.01 9.42
N ILE A 68 -16.30 9.87 10.00
CA ILE A 68 -16.49 9.78 11.46
C ILE A 68 -15.15 10.02 12.17
N ARG A 69 -14.06 9.54 11.58
CA ARG A 69 -12.72 9.71 12.11
C ARG A 69 -12.24 11.16 12.05
N ASP A 70 -12.51 11.89 10.96
CA ASP A 70 -12.19 13.31 10.84
C ASP A 70 -13.06 14.19 11.75
N ARG A 71 -14.31 13.77 12.01
CA ARG A 71 -15.22 14.44 12.96
C ARG A 71 -14.86 14.16 14.44
N MET A 72 -14.30 12.99 14.76
CA MET A 72 -14.07 12.58 16.16
C MET A 72 -12.72 12.94 16.79
N LYS A 73 -11.66 13.33 16.06
CA LYS A 73 -10.33 13.91 16.48
C LYS A 73 -9.84 13.72 17.95
N ARG A 74 -10.19 12.64 18.64
CA ARG A 74 -10.08 12.56 20.11
C ARG A 74 -8.87 11.78 20.63
N ARG A 75 -7.99 11.27 19.76
CA ARG A 75 -6.74 10.63 20.21
C ARG A 75 -5.55 11.20 19.44
N ARG A 76 -4.48 11.53 20.16
CA ARG A 76 -3.29 12.25 19.69
C ARG A 76 -2.48 11.64 18.50
N PRO A 77 -2.64 10.39 18.02
CA PRO A 77 -1.94 9.96 16.80
C PRO A 77 -2.64 10.41 15.50
N ASP A 78 -3.86 10.96 15.55
CA ASP A 78 -4.66 11.17 14.34
C ASP A 78 -4.22 12.36 13.47
N ALA A 79 -3.52 13.37 14.02
CA ALA A 79 -3.06 14.51 13.21
C ALA A 79 -1.99 14.08 12.18
N ILE A 80 -1.07 13.20 12.57
CA ILE A 80 -0.05 12.65 11.66
C ILE A 80 -0.70 11.67 10.66
N MET A 81 -1.77 10.96 11.07
CA MET A 81 -2.54 10.07 10.18
C MET A 81 -3.38 10.83 9.15
N ALA A 82 -3.97 11.98 9.49
CA ALA A 82 -4.73 12.81 8.54
C ALA A 82 -3.82 13.49 7.50
N VAL A 83 -2.61 13.90 7.91
CA VAL A 83 -1.60 14.44 7.00
C VAL A 83 -1.07 13.34 6.09
N SER A 84 -0.77 12.14 6.61
CA SER A 84 -0.31 11.03 5.79
C SER A 84 -1.39 10.56 4.81
N ASP A 85 -2.66 10.50 5.21
CA ASP A 85 -3.76 10.10 4.31
C ASP A 85 -3.98 11.08 3.16
N ARG A 86 -3.73 12.38 3.39
CA ARG A 86 -3.77 13.42 2.35
C ARG A 86 -2.56 13.35 1.42
N VAL A 87 -1.39 13.12 2.00
CA VAL A 87 -0.10 13.03 1.28
C VAL A 87 -0.01 11.75 0.44
N PHE A 88 -0.60 10.65 0.90
CA PHE A 88 -0.64 9.36 0.20
C PHE A 88 -1.94 9.13 -0.59
N LEU A 89 -2.81 10.14 -0.71
CA LEU A 89 -4.07 10.08 -1.47
C LEU A 89 -4.95 8.85 -1.14
N VAL A 90 -4.83 8.30 0.07
CA VAL A 90 -5.47 7.03 0.48
C VAL A 90 -6.99 7.13 0.36
N ARG A 91 -7.55 8.30 0.72
CA ARG A 91 -8.99 8.57 0.58
C ARG A 91 -9.47 8.51 -0.87
N GLN A 92 -8.68 9.01 -1.81
CA GLN A 92 -9.01 8.98 -3.23
C GLN A 92 -8.82 7.57 -3.81
N GLY A 93 -7.75 6.87 -3.40
CA GLY A 93 -7.51 5.48 -3.78
C GLY A 93 -8.62 4.54 -3.31
N CYS A 94 -9.06 4.64 -2.06
CA CYS A 94 -10.19 3.86 -1.54
C CYS A 94 -11.51 4.22 -2.22
N ALA A 95 -11.75 5.50 -2.54
CA ALA A 95 -12.95 5.92 -3.27
C ALA A 95 -13.00 5.31 -4.68
N TRP A 96 -11.87 5.36 -5.40
CA TRP A 96 -11.72 4.72 -6.71
C TRP A 96 -11.91 3.21 -6.63
N LEU A 97 -11.35 2.57 -5.62
CA LEU A 97 -11.52 1.13 -5.38
C LEU A 97 -12.99 0.77 -5.19
N VAL A 98 -13.72 1.50 -4.33
CA VAL A 98 -15.16 1.26 -4.13
C VAL A 98 -15.93 1.48 -5.43
N LYS A 99 -15.66 2.57 -6.15
CA LYS A 99 -16.28 2.89 -7.45
C LYS A 99 -16.07 1.77 -8.47
N ASP A 100 -14.85 1.29 -8.63
CA ASP A 100 -14.50 0.31 -9.65
C ASP A 100 -15.04 -1.10 -9.31
N ILE A 101 -14.99 -1.51 -8.04
CA ILE A 101 -15.62 -2.77 -7.60
C ILE A 101 -17.13 -2.73 -7.84
N LEU A 102 -17.82 -1.64 -7.48
CA LEU A 102 -19.26 -1.53 -7.71
C LEU A 102 -19.61 -1.55 -9.20
N LYS A 103 -18.77 -0.95 -10.05
CA LYS A 103 -18.92 -1.02 -11.50
C LYS A 103 -18.81 -2.47 -12.01
N GLN A 104 -17.84 -3.24 -11.52
CA GLN A 104 -17.65 -4.63 -11.95
C GLN A 104 -18.72 -5.58 -11.39
N VAL A 105 -19.11 -5.41 -10.13
CA VAL A 105 -20.16 -6.21 -9.46
C VAL A 105 -21.54 -6.00 -10.09
N LYS A 106 -21.82 -4.81 -10.65
CA LYS A 106 -23.08 -4.52 -11.34
C LYS A 106 -23.36 -5.46 -12.52
N PHE A 107 -22.33 -5.88 -13.25
CA PHE A 107 -22.50 -6.73 -14.45
C PHE A 107 -22.41 -8.23 -14.15
N LEU A 108 -22.24 -8.60 -12.88
CA LEU A 108 -22.13 -9.99 -12.47
C LEU A 108 -23.50 -10.66 -12.58
N LYS A 109 -23.60 -11.74 -13.36
CA LYS A 109 -24.83 -12.54 -13.40
C LYS A 109 -24.85 -13.45 -12.17
N TRP A 110 -26.01 -13.58 -11.53
CA TRP A 110 -26.18 -14.51 -10.41
C TRP A 110 -26.06 -15.95 -10.91
N THR A 111 -25.14 -16.71 -10.33
CA THR A 111 -24.89 -18.12 -10.61
C THR A 111 -24.66 -18.86 -9.30
N GLU A 112 -25.02 -20.14 -9.24
CA GLU A 112 -24.75 -20.99 -8.05
C GLU A 112 -23.24 -21.16 -7.81
N GLU A 113 -22.43 -21.11 -8.89
CA GLU A 113 -20.97 -21.05 -8.79
C GLU A 113 -20.52 -19.63 -8.43
N THR A 114 -19.53 -19.55 -7.53
CA THR A 114 -18.90 -18.27 -7.19
C THR A 114 -18.19 -17.71 -8.42
N PRO A 115 -18.50 -16.45 -8.81
CA PRO A 115 -17.76 -15.79 -9.86
C PRO A 115 -16.29 -15.64 -9.43
N LYS A 116 -15.39 -15.44 -10.38
CA LYS A 116 -13.95 -15.24 -10.12
C LYS A 116 -13.69 -13.88 -9.46
N LEU A 117 -14.20 -13.67 -8.25
CA LEU A 117 -14.09 -12.45 -7.44
C LEU A 117 -12.63 -12.11 -7.14
N LEU A 118 -11.75 -13.12 -7.06
CA LEU A 118 -10.31 -12.94 -7.00
C LEU A 118 -9.76 -12.12 -8.18
N ASN A 119 -10.19 -12.43 -9.41
CA ASN A 119 -9.69 -11.79 -10.61
C ASN A 119 -10.21 -10.36 -10.73
N ILE A 120 -11.48 -10.15 -10.36
CA ILE A 120 -12.13 -8.83 -10.28
C ILE A 120 -11.39 -7.96 -9.26
N THR A 121 -11.14 -8.50 -8.06
CA THR A 121 -10.44 -7.80 -6.99
C THR A 121 -9.01 -7.47 -7.43
N LYS A 122 -8.25 -8.44 -7.93
CA LYS A 122 -6.88 -8.23 -8.44
C LYS A 122 -6.83 -7.16 -9.54
N ALA A 123 -7.72 -7.23 -10.52
CA ALA A 123 -7.78 -6.25 -11.61
C ALA A 123 -8.09 -4.84 -11.07
N THR A 124 -9.05 -4.72 -10.15
CA THR A 124 -9.41 -3.43 -9.55
C THR A 124 -8.26 -2.80 -8.77
N PHE A 125 -7.52 -3.60 -7.98
CA PHE A 125 -6.36 -3.11 -7.24
C PHE A 125 -5.19 -2.73 -8.17
N GLN A 126 -4.97 -3.47 -9.26
CA GLN A 126 -3.92 -3.18 -10.25
C GLN A 126 -4.21 -1.94 -11.10
N HIS A 127 -5.48 -1.70 -11.46
CA HIS A 127 -5.89 -0.53 -12.25
C HIS A 127 -6.03 0.75 -11.43
N ASN A 128 -5.92 0.68 -10.10
CA ASN A 128 -6.11 1.84 -9.25
C ASN A 128 -4.92 2.82 -9.36
N PRO A 129 -5.13 4.05 -9.87
CA PRO A 129 -4.05 5.01 -10.13
C PRO A 129 -3.34 5.49 -8.85
N CYS A 130 -3.98 5.35 -7.68
CA CYS A 130 -3.41 5.73 -6.39
C CYS A 130 -2.57 4.62 -5.75
N PHE A 131 -2.78 3.36 -6.12
CA PHE A 131 -1.98 2.23 -5.60
C PHE A 131 -0.63 2.11 -6.31
N ASN A 132 -0.56 2.48 -7.59
CA ASN A 132 0.67 2.38 -8.39
C ASN A 132 1.61 3.59 -8.25
N ARG A 133 1.20 4.65 -7.55
CA ARG A 133 1.99 5.88 -7.41
C ARG A 133 2.20 6.29 -5.96
N VAL A 134 3.45 6.33 -5.51
CA VAL A 134 3.81 6.95 -4.24
C VAL A 134 3.81 8.48 -4.42
N PHE A 135 3.10 9.19 -3.54
CA PHE A 135 2.81 10.63 -3.64
C PHE A 135 2.08 11.07 -4.93
N GLY A 136 1.42 10.15 -5.65
CA GLY A 136 0.71 10.46 -6.90
C GLY A 136 1.61 10.74 -8.12
N VAL A 137 2.94 10.76 -7.96
CA VAL A 137 3.91 11.11 -9.02
C VAL A 137 4.93 10.00 -9.29
N LEU A 138 5.40 9.25 -8.29
CA LEU A 138 6.47 8.26 -8.47
C LEU A 138 5.91 6.84 -8.62
N PRO A 139 6.26 6.09 -9.69
CA PRO A 139 5.81 4.72 -9.88
C PRO A 139 6.36 3.81 -8.78
N MET A 140 5.48 3.18 -8.02
CA MET A 140 5.83 2.35 -6.86
C MET A 140 6.58 1.08 -7.27
N GLU A 141 6.20 0.48 -8.40
CA GLU A 141 6.82 -0.72 -8.96
C GLU A 141 8.29 -0.48 -9.32
N GLY A 142 8.57 0.58 -10.10
CA GLY A 142 9.95 0.91 -10.48
C GLY A 142 10.86 1.25 -9.29
N LEU A 143 10.33 1.92 -8.25
CA LEU A 143 11.08 2.15 -7.01
C LEU A 143 11.31 0.85 -6.23
N ASN A 144 10.32 -0.03 -6.17
CA ASN A 144 10.45 -1.33 -5.52
C ASN A 144 11.54 -2.19 -6.19
N ASP A 145 11.58 -2.20 -7.52
CA ASP A 145 12.57 -2.93 -8.32
C ASP A 145 13.97 -2.37 -8.13
N LEU A 146 14.12 -1.03 -8.21
CA LEU A 146 15.41 -0.36 -7.98
C LEU A 146 15.98 -0.68 -6.60
N ILE A 147 15.11 -0.65 -5.57
CA ILE A 147 15.51 -0.97 -4.20
C ILE A 147 15.81 -2.46 -4.02
N SER A 148 15.18 -3.33 -4.80
CA SER A 148 15.45 -4.76 -4.78
C SER A 148 16.82 -5.11 -5.39
N ILE A 149 17.36 -4.27 -6.29
CA ILE A 149 18.67 -4.44 -6.92
C ILE A 149 19.82 -3.82 -6.08
N LEU A 150 19.51 -2.88 -5.17
CA LEU A 150 20.47 -2.18 -4.31
C LEU A 150 21.51 -3.09 -3.60
N PRO A 151 21.13 -4.25 -3.01
CA PRO A 151 22.08 -5.17 -2.41
C PRO A 151 23.18 -5.62 -3.39
N GLY A 152 22.82 -5.92 -4.64
CA GLY A 152 23.77 -6.30 -5.68
C GLY A 152 24.69 -5.14 -6.06
N LEU A 153 24.14 -3.92 -6.16
CA LEU A 153 24.92 -2.72 -6.47
C LEU A 153 25.98 -2.43 -5.41
N PHE A 154 25.69 -2.66 -4.11
CA PHE A 154 26.67 -2.48 -3.04
C PHE A 154 27.84 -3.46 -3.13
N VAL A 155 27.59 -4.71 -3.54
CA VAL A 155 28.66 -5.70 -3.75
C VAL A 155 29.55 -5.27 -4.92
N VAL A 156 28.95 -4.93 -6.06
CA VAL A 156 29.69 -4.49 -7.25
C VAL A 156 30.51 -3.23 -6.94
N ALA A 157 29.93 -2.26 -6.24
CA ALA A 157 30.64 -1.05 -5.84
C ALA A 157 31.79 -1.33 -4.85
N GLY A 158 31.64 -2.29 -3.93
CA GLY A 158 32.71 -2.72 -3.02
C GLY A 158 33.86 -3.41 -3.76
N ILE A 159 33.54 -4.29 -4.71
CA ILE A 159 34.54 -4.95 -5.57
C ILE A 159 35.29 -3.91 -6.42
N LEU A 160 34.57 -2.97 -7.03
CA LEU A 160 35.16 -1.90 -7.85
C LEU A 160 36.07 -0.99 -7.02
N GLY A 161 35.67 -0.61 -5.80
CA GLY A 161 36.52 0.14 -4.87
C GLY A 161 37.82 -0.59 -4.54
N THR A 162 37.74 -1.92 -4.39
CA THR A 162 38.93 -2.75 -4.15
C THR A 162 39.87 -2.74 -5.35
N PHE A 163 39.35 -2.91 -6.57
CA PHE A 163 40.15 -2.85 -7.79
C PHE A 163 40.85 -1.50 -7.98
N ILE A 164 40.14 -0.39 -7.69
CA ILE A 164 40.71 0.96 -7.79
C ILE A 164 41.85 1.14 -6.77
N GLY A 165 41.65 0.70 -5.52
CA GLY A 165 42.69 0.84 -4.49
C GLY A 165 43.93 -0.02 -4.77
N ILE A 166 43.77 -1.23 -5.29
CA ILE A 166 44.92 -2.07 -5.70
C ILE A 166 45.63 -1.48 -6.92
N ALA A 167 44.89 -0.96 -7.90
CA ALA A 167 45.48 -0.35 -9.09
C ALA A 167 46.28 0.92 -8.75
N GLY A 168 45.79 1.73 -7.81
CA GLY A 168 46.54 2.85 -7.22
C GLY A 168 47.85 2.36 -6.60
N GLY A 169 47.77 1.37 -5.72
CA GLY A 169 48.94 0.91 -4.96
C GLY A 169 50.02 0.28 -5.86
N LEU A 170 49.60 -0.48 -6.87
CA LEU A 170 50.53 -1.06 -7.85
C LEU A 170 51.25 0.01 -8.68
N SER A 171 50.59 1.14 -8.97
CA SER A 171 51.23 2.23 -9.71
C SER A 171 52.34 2.90 -8.91
N GLU A 172 52.19 3.00 -7.57
CA GLU A 172 53.20 3.57 -6.68
C GLU A 172 54.43 2.66 -6.56
N LEU A 173 54.24 1.34 -6.50
CA LEU A 173 55.34 0.35 -6.50
C LEU A 173 56.20 0.43 -7.77
N GLY A 174 55.63 0.82 -8.92
CA GLY A 174 56.36 0.99 -10.17
C GLY A 174 57.43 2.09 -10.13
N SER A 175 57.37 3.00 -9.14
CA SER A 175 58.31 4.12 -8.97
C SER A 175 59.47 3.84 -8.00
N MET A 176 59.57 2.61 -7.50
CA MET A 176 60.52 2.27 -6.44
C MET A 176 61.96 2.16 -6.95
N ASN A 177 62.89 2.85 -6.28
CA ASN A 177 64.32 2.76 -6.56
C ASN A 177 65.05 2.04 -5.41
N LEU A 178 65.60 0.86 -5.71
CA LEU A 178 66.28 -0.01 -4.74
C LEU A 178 67.59 0.57 -4.19
N GLN A 179 68.09 1.65 -4.78
CA GLN A 179 69.27 2.37 -4.29
C GLN A 179 68.95 3.29 -3.11
N ASP A 180 67.69 3.66 -2.92
CA ASP A 180 67.23 4.58 -1.88
C ASP A 180 66.30 3.85 -0.91
N LEU A 181 66.90 3.27 0.12
CA LEU A 181 66.27 2.37 1.09
C LEU A 181 65.15 3.06 1.89
N GLU A 182 65.30 4.35 2.16
CA GLU A 182 64.33 5.14 2.92
C GLU A 182 63.09 5.48 2.08
N ASN A 183 63.30 5.85 0.82
CA ASN A 183 62.21 6.13 -0.12
C ASN A 183 61.42 4.86 -0.47
N THR A 184 62.12 3.74 -0.64
CA THR A 184 61.54 2.40 -0.79
C THR A 184 60.59 2.04 0.35
N LYS A 185 61.00 2.28 1.60
CA LYS A 185 60.17 2.01 2.77
C LYS A 185 58.88 2.82 2.76
N ASN A 186 58.97 4.11 2.43
CA ASN A 186 57.81 5.00 2.36
C ASN A 186 56.81 4.57 1.28
N ILE A 187 57.30 4.14 0.11
CA ILE A 187 56.44 3.60 -0.97
C ILE A 187 55.74 2.32 -0.50
N MET A 188 56.45 1.43 0.21
CA MET A 188 55.87 0.19 0.70
C MET A 188 54.83 0.41 1.81
N ASP A 189 55.07 1.34 2.74
CA ASP A 189 54.09 1.71 3.77
C ASP A 189 52.81 2.30 3.13
N ARG A 190 52.96 3.11 2.08
CA ARG A 190 51.85 3.70 1.34
C ARG A 190 51.05 2.65 0.56
N PHE A 191 51.73 1.73 -0.11
CA PHE A 191 51.10 0.58 -0.78
C PHE A 191 50.26 -0.27 0.18
N LEU A 192 50.80 -0.60 1.35
CA LEU A 192 50.09 -1.37 2.38
C LEU A 192 48.86 -0.61 2.89
N HIS A 193 48.96 0.72 3.01
CA HIS A 193 47.82 1.57 3.38
C HIS A 193 46.73 1.55 2.30
N GLU A 194 47.10 1.66 1.02
CA GLU A 194 46.13 1.63 -0.09
C GLU A 194 45.43 0.27 -0.21
N ILE A 195 46.13 -0.85 -0.02
CA ILE A 195 45.51 -2.18 0.03
C ILE A 195 44.57 -2.31 1.23
N SER A 196 45.00 -1.86 2.41
CA SER A 196 44.17 -1.89 3.62
C SER A 196 42.88 -1.10 3.42
N TYR A 197 42.98 0.10 2.82
CA TYR A 197 41.82 0.91 2.45
C TYR A 197 40.93 0.19 1.42
N ALA A 198 41.53 -0.40 0.37
CA ALA A 198 40.82 -1.17 -0.66
C ALA A 198 40.00 -2.32 -0.05
N MET A 199 40.61 -3.11 0.83
CA MET A 199 39.92 -4.19 1.55
C MET A 199 38.77 -3.65 2.42
N GLY A 200 38.98 -2.50 3.07
CA GLY A 200 37.93 -1.81 3.84
C GLY A 200 36.69 -1.46 3.00
N THR A 201 36.88 -1.03 1.74
CA THR A 201 35.76 -0.73 0.84
C THR A 201 34.95 -1.96 0.46
N SER A 202 35.61 -3.13 0.30
CA SER A 202 34.95 -4.41 0.04
C SER A 202 34.08 -4.84 1.22
N ILE A 203 34.65 -4.81 2.43
CA ILE A 203 33.94 -5.19 3.67
C ILE A 203 32.72 -4.29 3.86
N ALA A 204 32.87 -2.97 3.65
CA ALA A 204 31.76 -2.04 3.71
C ALA A 204 30.66 -2.39 2.69
N GLY A 205 31.03 -2.70 1.44
CA GLY A 205 30.09 -3.12 0.40
C GLY A 205 29.28 -4.36 0.78
N ILE A 206 29.94 -5.39 1.34
CA ILE A 206 29.29 -6.62 1.80
C ILE A 206 28.34 -6.34 2.97
N ILE A 207 28.74 -5.54 3.96
CA ILE A 207 27.90 -5.19 5.12
C ILE A 207 26.64 -4.45 4.68
N PHE A 208 26.78 -3.42 3.82
CA PHE A 208 25.62 -2.68 3.31
C PHE A 208 24.73 -3.53 2.42
N SER A 209 25.30 -4.47 1.65
CA SER A 209 24.53 -5.44 0.87
C SER A 209 23.66 -6.32 1.76
N LEU A 210 24.25 -6.93 2.79
CA LEU A 210 23.54 -7.79 3.73
C LEU A 210 22.44 -7.02 4.48
N ALA A 211 22.75 -5.82 4.96
CA ALA A 211 21.77 -4.96 5.63
C ALA A 211 20.61 -4.57 4.70
N SER A 212 20.91 -4.24 3.44
CA SER A 212 19.90 -3.90 2.44
C SER A 212 19.02 -5.10 2.10
N HIS A 213 19.62 -6.29 2.01
CA HIS A 213 18.88 -7.54 1.77
C HIS A 213 17.92 -7.84 2.93
N ILE A 214 18.39 -7.77 4.18
CA ILE A 214 17.54 -7.98 5.37
C ILE A 214 16.38 -6.97 5.38
N THR A 215 16.65 -5.70 5.08
CA THR A 215 15.62 -4.65 5.01
C THR A 215 14.57 -4.97 3.94
N ASN A 216 15.00 -5.42 2.76
CA ASN A 216 14.09 -5.76 1.65
C ASN A 216 13.16 -6.93 2.00
N VAL A 217 13.69 -7.92 2.73
CA VAL A 217 12.91 -9.09 3.20
C VAL A 217 11.92 -8.70 4.31
N LEU A 218 12.36 -7.93 5.31
CA LEU A 218 11.50 -7.52 6.43
C LEU A 218 10.39 -6.56 6.00
N LEU A 219 10.72 -5.62 5.12
CA LEU A 219 9.78 -4.62 4.58
C LEU A 219 9.33 -5.03 3.18
N SER A 220 8.77 -6.24 3.03
CA SER A 220 8.20 -6.71 1.76
C SER A 220 6.79 -6.14 1.54
N PRO A 221 6.59 -5.23 0.57
CA PRO A 221 5.28 -4.67 0.25
C PRO A 221 4.36 -5.71 -0.39
N GLU A 222 4.90 -6.63 -1.19
CA GLU A 222 4.14 -7.68 -1.88
C GLU A 222 3.36 -8.56 -0.92
N ARG A 223 3.95 -8.92 0.23
CA ARG A 223 3.27 -9.74 1.24
C ARG A 223 2.04 -9.04 1.82
N SER A 224 2.14 -7.73 2.07
CA SER A 224 1.03 -6.91 2.56
C SER A 224 -0.03 -6.73 1.46
N TYR A 225 0.40 -6.58 0.20
CA TYR A 225 -0.49 -6.49 -0.95
C TYR A 225 -1.30 -7.76 -1.20
N VAL A 226 -0.67 -8.94 -1.16
CA VAL A 226 -1.35 -10.24 -1.30
C VAL A 226 -2.35 -10.42 -0.15
N SER A 227 -1.92 -10.19 1.10
CA SER A 227 -2.84 -10.30 2.23
C SER A 227 -4.02 -9.32 2.15
N MET A 228 -3.82 -8.14 1.57
CA MET A 228 -4.88 -7.16 1.37
C MET A 228 -5.92 -7.65 0.35
N ILE A 229 -5.48 -8.24 -0.77
CA ILE A 229 -6.36 -8.82 -1.79
C ILE A 229 -7.14 -10.00 -1.21
N ASP A 230 -6.45 -10.96 -0.60
CA ASP A 230 -7.07 -12.19 -0.09
C ASP A 230 -8.15 -11.88 0.97
N ARG A 231 -7.88 -10.91 1.87
CA ARG A 231 -8.87 -10.45 2.86
C ARG A 231 -10.07 -9.78 2.21
N PHE A 232 -9.82 -8.96 1.20
CA PHE A 232 -10.88 -8.23 0.51
C PHE A 232 -11.77 -9.16 -0.31
N GLU A 233 -11.17 -10.12 -1.02
CA GLU A 233 -11.85 -11.22 -1.70
C GLU A 233 -12.68 -12.05 -0.71
N SER A 234 -12.06 -12.56 0.37
CA SER A 234 -12.76 -13.37 1.38
C SER A 234 -13.99 -12.66 1.93
N ALA A 235 -13.90 -11.33 2.13
CA ALA A 235 -15.02 -10.51 2.57
C ALA A 235 -16.11 -10.38 1.48
N LEU A 236 -15.76 -10.26 0.20
CA LEU A 236 -16.72 -10.28 -0.90
C LEU A 236 -17.38 -11.65 -1.07
N ASP A 237 -16.63 -12.74 -0.93
CA ASP A 237 -17.14 -14.11 -1.01
C ASP A 237 -18.17 -14.37 0.10
N LEU A 238 -17.90 -13.92 1.32
CA LEU A 238 -18.88 -14.01 2.43
C LEU A 238 -20.17 -13.26 2.10
N LEU A 239 -20.07 -12.08 1.48
CA LEU A 239 -21.24 -11.33 1.03
C LEU A 239 -21.98 -12.04 -0.11
N TRP A 240 -21.25 -12.70 -1.02
CA TRP A 240 -21.82 -13.47 -2.11
C TRP A 240 -22.63 -14.66 -1.57
N TYR A 241 -22.03 -15.47 -0.69
CA TYR A 241 -22.72 -16.62 -0.08
C TYR A 241 -23.93 -16.23 0.77
N ARG A 242 -23.93 -15.02 1.32
CA ARG A 242 -25.09 -14.50 2.05
C ARG A 242 -26.20 -13.99 1.14
N SER A 243 -25.90 -13.62 -0.09
CA SER A 243 -26.89 -13.00 -0.99
C SER A 243 -27.78 -14.06 -1.64
N ASP A 244 -28.99 -13.66 -2.02
CA ASP A 244 -29.97 -14.55 -2.68
C ASP A 244 -30.10 -14.25 -4.18
N ASN A 245 -29.73 -13.03 -4.60
CA ASN A 245 -29.77 -12.58 -5.99
C ASN A 245 -28.70 -11.49 -6.23
N ASN A 246 -28.55 -11.04 -7.49
CA ASN A 246 -27.76 -9.84 -7.82
C ASN A 246 -28.60 -8.80 -8.59
N ASN A 247 -29.80 -8.52 -8.09
CA ASN A 247 -30.70 -7.57 -8.75
C ASN A 247 -30.19 -6.14 -8.55
N TYR A 248 -30.06 -5.40 -9.64
CA TYR A 248 -29.74 -3.97 -9.64
C TYR A 248 -31.06 -3.17 -9.54
N PRO A 249 -31.30 -2.41 -8.47
CA PRO A 249 -32.54 -1.65 -8.32
C PRO A 249 -32.64 -0.53 -9.37
N GLU A 250 -33.71 -0.52 -10.16
CA GLU A 250 -33.94 0.44 -11.26
C GLU A 250 -34.12 1.90 -10.78
N HIS A 251 -34.38 2.12 -9.49
CA HIS A 251 -34.65 3.45 -8.91
C HIS A 251 -33.44 4.12 -8.23
N GLU A 252 -32.24 3.53 -8.31
CA GLU A 252 -31.04 4.22 -7.85
C GLU A 252 -30.57 5.25 -8.88
N ARG A 253 -30.09 6.41 -8.41
CA ARG A 253 -29.56 7.47 -9.28
C ARG A 253 -28.54 6.86 -10.27
N PRO A 254 -28.63 7.18 -11.57
CA PRO A 254 -27.66 6.68 -12.54
C PRO A 254 -26.26 7.12 -12.10
N PHE A 255 -25.35 6.15 -12.10
CA PHE A 255 -23.97 6.35 -11.73
C PHE A 255 -23.29 7.26 -12.76
N ASP A 256 -22.98 8.50 -12.38
CA ASP A 256 -22.31 9.46 -13.27
C ASP A 256 -20.81 9.13 -13.38
N GLU A 257 -20.40 8.62 -14.53
CA GLU A 257 -19.03 8.15 -14.79
C GLU A 257 -18.00 9.28 -14.71
N HIS A 258 -18.40 10.51 -15.02
CA HIS A 258 -17.54 11.70 -15.08
C HIS A 258 -17.41 12.43 -13.75
N ARG A 259 -18.14 12.01 -12.72
CA ARG A 259 -18.12 12.65 -11.40
C ARG A 259 -17.02 12.08 -10.52
N ASP A 260 -16.38 12.95 -9.72
CA ASP A 260 -15.30 12.55 -8.80
C ASP A 260 -15.83 11.53 -7.79
N ALA A 261 -15.14 10.40 -7.67
CA ALA A 261 -15.54 9.27 -6.82
C ALA A 261 -15.66 9.70 -5.35
N VAL A 262 -14.84 10.67 -4.93
CA VAL A 262 -14.89 11.22 -3.57
C VAL A 262 -16.15 12.07 -3.36
N GLU A 263 -16.54 12.86 -4.36
CA GLU A 263 -17.71 13.73 -4.30
C GLU A 263 -19.01 12.92 -4.38
N ALA A 264 -19.07 11.91 -5.26
CA ALA A 264 -20.22 11.03 -5.37
C ALA A 264 -20.46 10.23 -4.08
N LEU A 265 -19.40 9.67 -3.48
CA LEU A 265 -19.50 8.93 -2.21
C LEU A 265 -19.80 9.83 -1.01
N ALA A 266 -19.23 11.05 -1.00
CA ALA A 266 -19.52 12.04 0.05
C ALA A 266 -20.96 12.55 -0.04
N GLU A 267 -21.49 12.82 -1.24
CA GLU A 267 -22.87 13.27 -1.41
C GLU A 267 -23.88 12.17 -1.04
N ASP A 268 -23.64 10.92 -1.47
CA ASP A 268 -24.52 9.79 -1.12
C ASP A 268 -24.52 9.52 0.39
N ALA A 269 -23.38 9.67 1.05
CA ALA A 269 -23.31 9.53 2.49
C ALA A 269 -23.98 10.70 3.23
N LEU A 270 -23.81 11.94 2.74
CA LEU A 270 -24.47 13.12 3.27
C LEU A 270 -26.00 13.02 3.10
N ASN A 271 -26.48 12.58 1.94
CA ASN A 271 -27.90 12.36 1.67
C ASN A 271 -28.49 11.27 2.58
N LYS A 272 -27.72 10.22 2.90
CA LYS A 272 -28.12 9.19 3.87
C LYS A 272 -28.16 9.71 5.31
N GLU A 273 -27.26 10.61 5.71
CA GLU A 273 -27.33 11.27 7.03
C GLU A 273 -28.50 12.25 7.11
N ILE A 274 -28.71 13.08 6.08
CA ILE A 274 -29.84 14.00 6.01
C ILE A 274 -31.14 13.21 6.10
N GLY A 275 -31.31 12.16 5.28
CA GLY A 275 -32.51 11.31 5.31
C GLY A 275 -32.76 10.63 6.67
N LYS A 276 -31.70 10.20 7.37
CA LYS A 276 -31.82 9.68 8.74
C LYS A 276 -32.22 10.77 9.73
N ALA A 277 -31.66 11.97 9.62
CA ALA A 277 -32.01 13.10 10.48
C ALA A 277 -33.49 13.49 10.29
N THR A 278 -33.98 13.52 9.06
CA THR A 278 -35.40 13.78 8.75
C THR A 278 -36.32 12.68 9.30
N ALA A 279 -35.93 11.40 9.19
CA ALA A 279 -36.69 10.28 9.74
C ALA A 279 -36.73 10.29 11.28
N THR A 280 -35.63 10.67 11.92
CA THR A 280 -35.55 10.79 13.38
C THR A 280 -36.38 11.98 13.90
N ALA A 281 -36.40 13.09 13.16
CA ALA A 281 -37.24 14.25 13.43
C ALA A 281 -38.75 13.97 13.21
N ALA A 282 -39.11 13.19 12.20
CA ALA A 282 -40.50 12.77 11.98
C ALA A 282 -41.02 11.87 13.11
N THR A 283 -40.15 11.01 13.67
CA THR A 283 -40.50 10.09 14.76
C THR A 283 -40.63 10.81 16.11
N SER A 284 -39.92 11.93 16.32
CA SER A 284 -40.05 12.74 17.55
C SER A 284 -41.31 13.59 17.55
N VAL A 285 -41.76 14.08 16.38
CA VAL A 285 -43.02 14.85 16.27
C VAL A 285 -44.24 13.95 16.51
N ALA A 286 -44.21 12.71 16.03
CA ALA A 286 -45.30 11.74 16.22
C ALA A 286 -45.44 11.19 17.66
N ARG A 287 -44.48 11.46 18.55
CA ARG A 287 -44.55 11.07 19.98
C ARG A 287 -45.04 12.20 20.90
N VAL A 288 -45.22 13.41 20.37
CA VAL A 288 -45.64 14.61 21.12
C VAL A 288 -47.07 15.01 20.78
N SER A 289 -47.68 14.39 19.77
CA SER A 289 -49.10 14.44 19.42
C SER A 289 -49.85 13.21 19.93
#